data_AF-A0A8I0KHK7-F1
#
_entry.id   AF-A0A8I0KHK7-F1
#
_cell.length_a   1.000
_cell.length_b   1.000
_cell.length_c   1.000
_cell.angle_alpha   90.00
_cell.angle_beta   90.00
_cell.angle_gamma   90.00
#
_symmetry.space_group_name_H-M   'P 1'
#
loop_
_entity.id
_entity.type
_entity.pdbx_description
1 polymer ?
#
loop_
_entity_poly.entity_id
_entity_poly.type
_entity_poly.pdbx_seq_one_letter_code
_entity_poly.pdbx_strand_id
1 'polypeptide(L)'
;MSKAVERLVVLGTAGVFVAGTALGLNLAFSKPDPVAAEPTCEIKKIAKGEVLSSNLVMVHVYNASQRAGVANRVKINLERRGFLGGVAQNNPGQLKPKNVMVLSQDPADPRARLVARQFKGKVERVQADFETEDGISVLIGPDYQGLKKAGTKLKASQDVTVCVPTITLP
;
A
#
# COMPACT_ATOMS: atom_id res chain seq x y z
N MET A 1 9.05 -9.53 -73.00
CA MET A 1 8.66 -8.39 -72.15
C MET A 1 9.78 -7.36 -72.17
N SER A 2 9.46 -6.07 -72.25
CA SER A 2 10.48 -5.01 -72.24
C SER A 2 11.13 -4.92 -70.86
N LYS A 3 12.47 -4.76 -70.80
CA LYS A 3 13.23 -4.54 -69.56
C LYS A 3 12.66 -3.40 -68.70
N ALA A 4 11.92 -2.47 -69.31
CA ALA A 4 11.23 -1.38 -68.61
C ALA A 4 10.05 -1.87 -67.74
N VAL A 5 9.29 -2.88 -68.22
CA VAL A 5 8.13 -3.44 -67.49
C VAL A 5 8.60 -4.24 -66.28
N GLU A 6 9.66 -5.02 -66.44
CA GLU A 6 10.25 -5.83 -65.37
C GLU A 6 10.81 -4.94 -64.24
N ARG A 7 11.48 -3.83 -64.59
CA ARG A 7 11.96 -2.84 -63.61
C ARG A 7 10.83 -2.14 -62.87
N LEU A 8 9.73 -1.82 -63.55
CA LEU A 8 8.54 -1.21 -62.93
C LEU A 8 7.87 -2.15 -61.93
N VAL A 9 7.76 -3.44 -62.25
CA VAL A 9 7.19 -4.45 -61.35
C VAL A 9 8.06 -4.63 -60.10
N VAL A 10 9.38 -4.73 -60.27
CA VAL A 10 10.32 -4.88 -59.13
C VAL A 10 10.32 -3.65 -58.23
N LEU A 11 10.28 -2.44 -58.81
CA LEU A 11 10.21 -1.21 -58.01
C LEU A 11 8.86 -1.08 -57.30
N GLY A 12 7.76 -1.48 -57.94
CA GLY A 12 6.44 -1.48 -57.34
C GLY A 12 6.34 -2.43 -56.15
N THR A 13 6.81 -3.68 -56.29
CA THR A 13 6.80 -4.64 -55.19
C THR A 13 7.73 -4.26 -54.05
N ALA A 14 8.92 -3.73 -54.35
CA ALA A 14 9.83 -3.19 -53.33
C ALA A 14 9.18 -2.02 -52.56
N GLY A 15 8.49 -1.12 -53.26
CA GLY A 15 7.78 0.00 -52.63
C GLY A 15 6.67 -0.47 -51.67
N VAL A 16 5.87 -1.45 -52.07
CA VAL A 16 4.82 -2.04 -51.22
C VAL A 16 5.43 -2.72 -49.99
N PHE A 17 6.54 -3.44 -50.16
CA PHE A 17 7.23 -4.11 -49.04
C PHE A 17 7.78 -3.11 -48.02
N VAL A 18 8.39 -2.01 -48.48
CA VAL A 18 8.92 -0.95 -47.60
C VAL A 18 7.78 -0.22 -46.87
N ALA A 19 6.68 0.08 -47.56
CA ALA A 19 5.53 0.72 -46.93
C ALA A 19 4.87 -0.19 -45.87
N GLY A 20 4.69 -1.47 -46.19
CA GLY A 20 4.14 -2.46 -45.27
C GLY A 20 5.01 -2.69 -44.04
N THR A 21 6.33 -2.77 -44.20
CA THR A 21 7.26 -2.89 -43.08
C THR A 21 7.29 -1.62 -42.22
N ALA A 22 7.28 -0.44 -42.81
CA ALA A 22 7.22 0.83 -42.06
C ALA A 22 5.93 0.94 -41.23
N LEU A 23 4.77 0.62 -41.81
CA LEU A 23 3.49 0.61 -41.11
C LEU A 23 3.45 -0.47 -40.02
N GLY A 24 3.93 -1.68 -40.33
CA GLY A 24 3.97 -2.78 -39.38
C GLY A 24 4.85 -2.47 -38.16
N LEU A 25 6.02 -1.87 -38.37
CA LEU A 25 6.90 -1.44 -37.27
C LEU A 25 6.24 -0.33 -36.45
N ASN A 26 5.62 0.66 -37.09
CA ASN A 26 4.95 1.74 -36.37
C ASN A 26 3.82 1.20 -35.48
N LEU A 27 3.00 0.28 -36.00
CA LEU A 27 1.92 -0.35 -35.23
C LEU A 27 2.45 -1.29 -34.13
N ALA A 28 3.49 -2.08 -34.40
CA ALA A 28 4.08 -2.99 -33.43
C ALA A 28 4.78 -2.25 -32.27
N PHE A 29 5.30 -1.06 -32.51
CA PHE A 29 5.94 -0.22 -31.50
C PHE A 29 5.06 0.94 -31.00
N SER A 30 3.78 0.97 -31.39
CA SER A 30 2.81 1.89 -30.82
C SER A 30 2.55 1.52 -29.37
N LYS A 31 2.68 2.50 -28.47
CA LYS A 31 2.31 2.33 -27.07
C LYS A 31 0.79 2.37 -26.97
N PRO A 32 0.13 1.42 -26.28
CA PRO A 32 -1.29 1.53 -26.01
C PRO A 32 -1.55 2.78 -25.17
N ASP A 33 -2.69 3.45 -25.42
CA ASP A 33 -3.14 4.54 -24.57
C ASP A 33 -3.27 4.06 -23.11
N PRO A 34 -2.79 4.83 -22.13
CA PRO A 34 -2.94 4.44 -20.73
C PRO A 34 -4.43 4.43 -20.39
N VAL A 35 -5.00 3.24 -20.19
CA VAL A 35 -6.32 3.08 -19.60
C VAL A 35 -6.25 3.71 -18.21
N ALA A 36 -7.08 4.72 -17.96
CA ALA A 36 -7.16 5.36 -16.64
C ALA A 36 -7.47 4.28 -15.59
N ALA A 37 -6.55 4.08 -14.66
CA ALA A 37 -6.74 3.14 -13.57
C ALA A 37 -7.96 3.60 -12.75
N GLU A 38 -8.94 2.71 -12.56
CA GLU A 38 -10.03 2.97 -11.64
C GLU A 38 -9.47 3.23 -10.23
N PRO A 39 -10.08 4.16 -9.46
CA PRO A 39 -9.60 4.45 -8.11
C PRO A 39 -9.67 3.18 -7.26
N THR A 40 -8.50 2.70 -6.82
CA THR A 40 -8.34 1.48 -6.03
C THR A 40 -8.81 1.62 -4.58
N CYS A 41 -9.22 2.83 -4.17
CA CYS A 41 -9.78 3.08 -2.86
C CYS A 41 -10.89 4.13 -2.82
N GLU A 42 -11.83 3.89 -1.93
CA GLU A 42 -12.88 4.82 -1.56
C GLU A 42 -12.36 5.70 -0.41
N ILE A 43 -12.30 7.01 -0.64
CA ILE A 43 -11.87 7.97 0.37
C ILE A 43 -13.03 8.18 1.35
N LYS A 44 -12.88 7.70 2.59
CA LYS A 44 -13.82 7.98 3.69
C LYS A 44 -13.27 9.08 4.58
N LYS A 45 -14.10 10.10 4.83
CA LYS A 45 -13.82 11.16 5.79
C LYS A 45 -14.57 10.85 7.08
N ILE A 46 -13.85 10.88 8.20
CA ILE A 46 -14.37 10.67 9.54
C ILE A 46 -14.22 12.01 10.27
N ALA A 47 -15.33 12.61 10.66
CA ALA A 47 -15.31 13.88 11.34
C ALA A 47 -14.87 13.72 12.80
N LYS A 48 -14.33 14.79 13.40
CA LYS A 48 -14.08 14.86 14.83
C LYS A 48 -15.35 14.51 15.62
N GLY A 49 -15.20 13.62 16.60
CA GLY A 49 -16.30 13.14 17.44
C GLY A 49 -17.04 11.91 16.89
N GLU A 50 -16.87 11.60 15.61
CA GLU A 50 -17.41 10.41 14.98
C GLU A 50 -16.65 9.14 15.42
N VAL A 51 -17.28 7.97 15.26
CA VAL A 51 -16.71 6.69 15.66
C VAL A 51 -15.72 6.19 14.62
N LEU A 52 -14.43 6.25 14.94
CA LEU A 52 -13.36 5.55 14.22
C LEU A 52 -13.35 4.07 14.64
N SER A 53 -13.51 3.19 13.67
CA SER A 53 -13.51 1.72 13.86
C SER A 53 -12.26 1.09 13.23
N SER A 54 -11.82 -0.06 13.74
CA SER A 54 -10.59 -0.73 13.30
C SER A 54 -10.61 -1.10 11.81
N ASN A 55 -11.77 -1.41 11.25
CA ASN A 55 -11.96 -1.77 9.83
C ASN A 55 -11.70 -0.63 8.84
N LEU A 56 -11.40 0.56 9.34
CA LEU A 56 -11.01 1.73 8.56
C LEU A 56 -9.52 2.06 8.72
N VAL A 57 -8.76 1.24 9.46
CA VAL A 57 -7.35 1.50 9.78
C VAL A 57 -6.48 0.38 9.22
N MET A 58 -5.67 0.74 8.23
CA MET A 58 -4.58 -0.09 7.71
C MET A 58 -3.41 -0.12 8.69
N VAL A 59 -2.88 -1.31 8.97
CA VAL A 59 -1.73 -1.50 9.86
C VAL A 59 -0.58 -2.21 9.14
N HIS A 60 0.58 -1.57 9.12
CA HIS A 60 1.82 -2.11 8.60
C HIS A 60 2.69 -2.50 9.79
N VAL A 61 3.19 -3.73 9.85
CA VAL A 61 3.92 -4.25 11.01
C VAL A 61 5.37 -4.52 10.65
N TYR A 62 6.29 -3.91 11.38
CA TYR A 62 7.72 -4.06 11.17
C TYR A 62 8.37 -4.71 12.40
N ASN A 63 9.23 -5.69 12.16
CA ASN A 63 9.99 -6.37 13.19
C ASN A 63 11.29 -5.61 13.48
N ALA A 64 11.43 -5.10 14.70
CA ALA A 64 12.66 -4.51 15.23
C ALA A 64 13.35 -5.45 16.25
N SER A 65 12.93 -6.72 16.32
CA SER A 65 13.47 -7.76 17.20
C SER A 65 14.20 -8.86 16.41
N GLN A 66 14.93 -9.71 17.12
CA GLN A 66 15.58 -10.90 16.55
C GLN A 66 14.62 -12.08 16.34
N ARG A 67 13.33 -11.95 16.72
CA ARG A 67 12.36 -13.05 16.66
C ARG A 67 11.74 -13.17 15.28
N ALA A 68 12.07 -14.25 14.56
CA ALA A 68 11.51 -14.50 13.23
C ALA A 68 9.97 -14.64 13.25
N GLY A 69 9.33 -14.06 12.23
CA GLY A 69 7.89 -14.14 12.00
C GLY A 69 7.00 -13.37 13.00
N VAL A 70 7.59 -12.58 13.91
CA VAL A 70 6.78 -11.83 14.90
C VAL A 70 5.89 -10.79 14.22
N ALA A 71 6.38 -10.07 13.21
CA ALA A 71 5.61 -9.06 12.49
C ALA A 71 4.36 -9.67 11.84
N ASN A 72 4.50 -10.80 11.12
CA ASN A 72 3.37 -11.45 10.49
C ASN A 72 2.35 -11.97 11.51
N ARG A 73 2.80 -12.58 12.62
CA ARG A 73 1.89 -13.02 13.69
C ARG A 73 1.13 -11.85 14.31
N VAL A 74 1.79 -10.71 14.54
CA VAL A 74 1.15 -9.51 15.08
C VAL A 74 0.13 -8.94 14.10
N LYS A 75 0.48 -8.85 12.81
CA LYS A 75 -0.44 -8.42 11.74
C LYS A 75 -1.72 -9.27 11.74
N ILE A 76 -1.58 -10.59 11.68
CA ILE A 76 -2.73 -11.52 11.70
C ILE A 76 -3.58 -11.36 12.97
N ASN A 77 -2.98 -11.06 14.11
CA ASN A 77 -3.72 -10.82 15.35
C ASN A 77 -4.48 -9.49 15.36
N LEU A 78 -3.97 -8.46 14.65
CA LEU A 78 -4.67 -7.19 14.46
C LEU A 78 -5.79 -7.35 13.42
N GLU A 79 -5.55 -8.08 12.33
CA GLU A 79 -6.57 -8.42 11.33
C GLU A 79 -7.76 -9.14 11.97
N ARG A 80 -7.50 -10.11 12.85
CA ARG A 80 -8.53 -10.78 13.66
C ARG A 80 -9.34 -9.85 14.57
N ARG A 81 -8.87 -8.62 14.79
CA ARG A 81 -9.57 -7.56 15.54
C ARG A 81 -10.22 -6.53 14.61
N GLY A 82 -10.32 -6.87 13.33
CA GLY A 82 -10.94 -6.06 12.29
C GLY A 82 -10.06 -4.95 11.74
N PHE A 83 -8.76 -4.90 12.05
CA PHE A 83 -7.86 -3.97 11.35
C PHE A 83 -7.61 -4.44 9.92
N LEU A 84 -7.34 -3.51 9.00
CA LEU A 84 -6.93 -3.86 7.65
C LEU A 84 -5.43 -4.20 7.66
N GLY A 85 -5.07 -5.36 7.14
CA GLY A 85 -3.69 -5.84 7.13
C GLY A 85 -2.90 -5.26 5.97
N GLY A 86 -1.81 -4.54 6.28
CA GLY A 86 -0.84 -4.07 5.30
C GLY A 86 0.37 -5.00 5.22
N VAL A 87 1.55 -4.39 5.07
CA VAL A 87 2.82 -5.13 4.96
C VAL A 87 3.31 -5.67 6.31
N ALA A 88 4.04 -6.79 6.26
CA ALA A 88 4.75 -7.35 7.41
C ALA A 88 6.22 -7.61 7.05
N GLN A 89 7.15 -6.82 7.58
CA GLN A 89 8.56 -6.83 7.18
C GLN A 89 9.51 -6.61 8.36
N ASN A 90 10.83 -6.59 8.13
CA ASN A 90 11.80 -6.11 9.10
C ASN A 90 11.84 -4.57 9.10
N ASN A 91 12.20 -3.96 10.23
CA ASN A 91 12.30 -2.51 10.34
C ASN A 91 13.41 -1.95 9.43
N PRO A 92 13.09 -1.07 8.46
CA PRO A 92 14.09 -0.40 7.63
C PRO A 92 14.71 0.83 8.31
N GLY A 93 14.08 1.36 9.36
CA GLY A 93 14.51 2.55 10.08
C GLY A 93 15.57 2.30 11.16
N GLN A 94 15.96 3.37 11.83
CA GLN A 94 16.90 3.39 12.95
C GLN A 94 16.20 3.26 14.31
N LEU A 95 14.91 3.59 14.38
CA LEU A 95 14.11 3.49 15.62
C LEU A 95 14.04 2.05 16.14
N LYS A 96 14.41 1.85 17.40
CA LYS A 96 14.42 0.53 18.05
C LYS A 96 13.58 0.57 19.33
N PRO A 97 12.28 0.22 19.27
CA PRO A 97 11.47 0.14 20.48
C PRO A 97 11.90 -1.03 21.35
N LYS A 98 11.78 -0.87 22.67
CA LYS A 98 11.90 -2.00 23.60
C LYS A 98 10.71 -2.95 23.49
N ASN A 99 9.48 -2.42 23.56
CA ASN A 99 8.24 -3.20 23.47
C ASN A 99 7.49 -2.96 22.15
N VAL A 100 6.75 -1.87 22.03
CA VAL A 100 6.01 -1.50 20.83
C VAL A 100 6.06 0.01 20.63
N MET A 101 6.25 0.42 19.38
CA MET A 101 6.17 1.82 18.99
C MET A 101 5.27 1.93 17.76
N VAL A 102 4.31 2.83 17.83
CA VAL A 102 3.37 3.11 16.75
C VAL A 102 3.85 4.38 16.06
N LEU A 103 4.12 4.27 14.77
CA LEU A 103 4.58 5.36 13.93
C LEU A 103 3.42 5.92 13.11
N SER A 104 3.32 7.23 13.08
CA SER A 104 2.41 7.98 12.21
C SER A 104 3.05 9.32 11.87
N GLN A 105 2.66 9.94 10.76
CA GLN A 105 3.14 11.28 10.40
C GLN A 105 2.80 12.30 11.49
N ASP A 106 1.61 12.18 12.09
CA ASP A 106 1.14 12.94 13.25
C ASP A 106 1.01 12.03 14.48
N PRO A 107 1.78 12.23 15.57
CA PRO A 107 1.65 11.47 16.81
C PRO A 107 0.28 11.59 17.51
N ALA A 108 -0.51 12.64 17.20
CA ALA A 108 -1.86 12.86 17.72
C ALA A 108 -2.95 12.14 16.91
N ASP A 109 -2.59 11.43 15.84
CA ASP A 109 -3.53 10.71 14.99
C ASP A 109 -4.40 9.71 15.81
N PRO A 110 -5.74 9.82 15.76
CA PRO A 110 -6.62 8.92 16.50
C PRO A 110 -6.53 7.47 16.01
N ARG A 111 -6.09 7.20 14.76
CA ARG A 111 -5.78 5.87 14.25
C ARG A 111 -4.58 5.27 14.97
N ALA A 112 -3.49 6.03 15.12
CA ALA A 112 -2.31 5.63 15.89
C ALA A 112 -2.69 5.32 17.35
N ARG A 113 -3.56 6.14 17.95
CA ARG A 113 -4.10 5.89 19.30
C ARG A 113 -4.94 4.61 19.37
N LEU A 114 -5.80 4.35 18.39
CA LEU A 114 -6.63 3.14 18.36
C LEU A 114 -5.77 1.87 18.26
N VAL A 115 -4.72 1.90 17.43
CA VAL A 115 -3.74 0.83 17.28
C VAL A 115 -2.93 0.63 18.56
N ALA A 116 -2.39 1.70 19.14
CA ALA A 116 -1.59 1.64 20.37
C ALA A 116 -2.36 1.00 21.54
N ARG A 117 -3.68 1.23 21.63
CA ARG A 117 -4.52 0.63 22.68
C ARG A 117 -4.63 -0.90 22.59
N GLN A 118 -4.30 -1.53 21.46
CA GLN A 118 -4.38 -2.97 21.31
C GLN A 118 -3.24 -3.71 22.04
N PHE A 119 -2.13 -3.04 22.28
CA PHE A 119 -0.90 -3.66 22.78
C PHE A 119 -0.82 -3.67 24.32
N LYS A 120 -0.17 -4.70 24.86
CA LYS A 120 0.21 -4.79 26.26
C LYS A 120 1.47 -3.96 26.53
N GLY A 121 1.65 -3.55 27.79
CA GLY A 121 2.81 -2.78 28.23
C GLY A 121 2.80 -1.32 27.79
N LYS A 122 3.96 -0.66 27.94
CA LYS A 122 4.18 0.71 27.49
C LYS A 122 4.31 0.73 25.96
N VAL A 123 3.53 1.60 25.32
CA VAL A 123 3.52 1.80 23.86
C VAL A 123 3.83 3.25 23.61
N GLU A 124 4.83 3.48 22.77
CA GLU A 124 5.24 4.82 22.36
C GLU A 124 4.56 5.18 21.04
N ARG A 125 4.18 6.45 20.88
CA ARG A 125 3.67 7.00 19.61
C ARG A 125 4.65 8.07 19.19
N VAL A 126 5.31 7.87 18.06
CA VAL A 126 6.34 8.78 17.57
C VAL A 126 6.17 9.00 16.08
N GLN A 127 6.85 10.00 15.56
CA GLN A 127 6.93 10.22 14.12
C GLN A 127 7.81 9.15 13.47
N ALA A 128 7.44 8.70 12.29
CA ALA A 128 8.24 7.74 11.53
C ALA A 128 9.58 8.36 11.09
N ASP A 129 10.64 7.55 11.11
CA ASP A 129 11.99 7.90 10.66
C ASP A 129 12.31 7.36 9.25
N PHE A 130 11.32 6.77 8.57
CA PHE A 130 11.38 6.28 7.20
C PHE A 130 10.04 6.54 6.49
N GLU A 131 10.03 6.38 5.16
CA GLU A 131 8.80 6.52 4.37
C GLU A 131 7.78 5.43 4.73
N THR A 132 6.63 5.85 5.25
CA THR A 132 5.53 4.96 5.61
C THR A 132 4.51 4.88 4.49
N GLU A 133 4.04 3.68 4.18
CA GLU A 133 2.84 3.48 3.36
C GLU A 133 1.59 4.09 4.02
N ASP A 134 0.52 4.24 3.22
CA ASP A 134 -0.77 4.77 3.69
C ASP A 134 -1.38 3.89 4.80
N GLY A 135 -1.29 4.37 6.03
CA GLY A 135 -1.78 3.64 7.19
C GLY A 135 -1.03 3.99 8.45
N ILE A 136 -1.05 3.06 9.41
CA ILE A 136 -0.31 3.17 10.67
C ILE A 136 0.77 2.09 10.70
N SER A 137 2.01 2.52 10.86
CA SER A 137 3.15 1.60 10.98
C SER A 137 3.38 1.23 12.45
N VAL A 138 3.74 -0.01 12.72
CA VAL A 138 3.98 -0.53 14.07
C VAL A 138 5.31 -1.25 14.12
N LEU A 139 6.23 -0.75 14.95
CA LEU A 139 7.49 -1.40 15.24
C LEU A 139 7.35 -2.33 16.45
N ILE A 140 7.80 -3.57 16.29
CA ILE A 140 7.75 -4.61 17.33
C ILE A 140 9.16 -4.86 17.88
N GLY A 141 9.36 -4.53 19.15
CA GLY A 141 10.61 -4.70 19.88
C GLY A 141 10.80 -6.09 20.49
N PRO A 142 11.98 -6.36 21.07
CA PRO A 142 12.31 -7.63 21.71
C PRO A 142 11.41 -7.97 22.92
N ASP A 143 10.93 -6.97 23.64
CA ASP A 143 10.12 -7.14 24.86
C ASP A 143 8.62 -7.23 24.55
N TYR A 144 8.23 -7.51 23.30
CA TYR A 144 6.84 -7.62 22.89
C TYR A 144 6.03 -8.58 23.78
N GLN A 145 5.01 -8.03 24.46
CA GLN A 145 4.22 -8.77 25.45
C GLN A 145 2.87 -9.31 24.94
N GLY A 146 2.55 -9.08 23.66
CA GLY A 146 1.26 -9.48 23.08
C GLY A 146 0.22 -8.36 23.01
N LEU A 147 -0.98 -8.72 22.55
CA LEU A 147 -2.14 -7.82 22.52
C LEU A 147 -3.00 -8.02 23.77
N LYS A 148 -3.59 -6.94 24.30
CA LYS A 148 -4.56 -6.97 25.43
C LYS A 148 -6.00 -6.95 24.91
N LYS A 149 -6.98 -7.27 25.75
CA LYS A 149 -8.39 -7.06 25.39
C LYS A 149 -8.65 -5.55 25.35
N ALA A 150 -8.94 -5.01 24.17
CA ALA A 150 -9.16 -3.59 23.95
C ALA A 150 -10.31 -3.38 22.97
N GLY A 151 -11.03 -2.26 23.12
CA GLY A 151 -12.07 -1.87 22.18
C GLY A 151 -11.47 -1.59 20.80
N THR A 152 -12.19 -1.99 19.76
CA THR A 152 -11.85 -1.78 18.34
C THR A 152 -12.49 -0.52 17.76
N LYS A 153 -13.15 0.27 18.61
CA LYS A 153 -13.81 1.53 18.28
C LYS A 153 -13.32 2.63 19.21
N LEU A 154 -13.22 3.85 18.69
CA LEU A 154 -12.79 5.04 19.42
C LEU A 154 -13.38 6.28 18.76
N LYS A 155 -13.77 7.30 19.53
CA LYS A 155 -14.15 8.60 18.97
C LYS A 155 -12.92 9.31 18.39
N ALA A 156 -13.03 9.77 17.15
CA ALA A 156 -11.98 10.53 16.48
C ALA A 156 -11.76 11.86 17.22
N SER A 157 -10.50 12.17 17.56
CA SER A 157 -10.16 13.46 18.21
C SER A 157 -10.01 14.61 17.22
N GLN A 158 -9.82 14.30 15.95
CA GLN A 158 -9.66 15.22 14.82
C GLN A 158 -10.24 14.58 13.56
N ASP A 159 -10.39 15.37 12.52
CA ASP A 159 -10.84 14.88 11.22
C ASP A 159 -9.79 13.94 10.62
N VAL A 160 -10.23 12.81 10.08
CA VAL A 160 -9.35 11.81 9.48
C VAL A 160 -9.89 11.40 8.13
N THR A 161 -9.00 11.41 7.14
CA THR A 161 -9.26 10.86 5.81
C THR A 161 -8.58 9.49 5.72
N VAL A 162 -9.34 8.47 5.33
CA VAL A 162 -8.85 7.10 5.15
C VAL A 162 -9.17 6.60 3.74
N CYS A 163 -8.17 6.00 3.10
CA CYS A 163 -8.30 5.30 1.82
C CYS A 163 -8.66 3.85 2.14
N VAL A 164 -9.92 3.47 1.92
CA VAL A 164 -10.40 2.10 2.16
C VAL A 164 -10.39 1.36 0.83
N PRO A 165 -9.69 0.22 0.71
CA PRO A 165 -9.62 -0.49 -0.57
C PRO A 165 -11.02 -0.93 -1.02
N THR A 166 -11.37 -0.63 -2.27
CA THR A 166 -12.61 -1.08 -2.89
C THR A 166 -12.42 -2.50 -3.41
N ILE A 167 -12.81 -3.49 -2.61
CA ILE A 167 -12.92 -4.87 -3.10
C ILE A 167 -14.22 -5.01 -3.91
N THR A 168 -14.11 -4.96 -5.23
CA THR A 168 -15.14 -5.53 -6.11
C THR A 168 -15.01 -7.05 -6.05
N LEU A 169 -15.84 -7.69 -5.23
CA LEU A 169 -15.97 -9.15 -5.24
C LEU A 169 -16.63 -9.56 -6.58
N PRO A 170 -16.02 -10.44 -7.39
CA PRO A 170 -16.66 -11.02 -8.57
C PRO A 170 -17.80 -11.98 -8.19
#